data_AF-A0A1U7GKT8-F1
#
_entry.id   AF-A0A1U7GKT8-F1
#
_cell.length_a   1.000
_cell.length_b   1.000
_cell.length_c   1.000
_cell.angle_alpha   90.00
_cell.angle_beta   90.00
_cell.angle_gamma   90.00
#
_symmetry.space_group_name_H-M   'P 1'
#
loop_
_entity.id
_entity.type
_entity.pdbx_description
1 polymer ?
#
loop_
_entity_poly.entity_id
_entity_poly.type
_entity_poly.pdbx_seq_one_letter_code
_entity_poly.pdbx_strand_id
1 'polypeptide(L)'
;MSDRTHDGGRRKRRKARAAFIRGRILAYLARNPGHHGAGAIHVGSDELRGVDPAELWPHLRNLCDRGLVFVSYVTIVQPCHGFKFSQTVPAFSHWRHFIGWAPTPPGGGGDG
;
A
#
# COMPACT_ATOMS: atom_id res chain seq x y z
N MET A 1 -12.64 26.98 -29.34
CA MET A 1 -13.34 26.02 -28.45
C MET A 1 -12.76 24.63 -28.66
N SER A 2 -11.54 24.36 -28.17
CA SER A 2 -10.89 23.05 -28.30
C SER A 2 -10.01 22.85 -27.07
N ASP A 3 -10.42 22.00 -26.11
CA ASP A 3 -9.49 21.25 -25.22
C ASP A 3 -10.16 20.34 -24.16
N ARG A 4 -11.49 20.16 -24.14
CA ARG A 4 -12.13 19.38 -23.05
C ARG A 4 -11.99 17.86 -23.16
N THR A 5 -11.70 17.33 -24.35
CA THR A 5 -11.64 15.89 -24.61
C THR A 5 -10.29 15.26 -24.26
N HIS A 6 -9.19 16.02 -24.36
CA HIS A 6 -7.84 15.49 -24.15
C HIS A 6 -7.50 15.31 -22.65
N ASP A 7 -7.97 16.22 -21.81
CA ASP A 7 -7.80 16.16 -20.35
C ASP A 7 -8.62 15.03 -19.69
N GLY A 8 -9.85 14.79 -20.18
CA GLY A 8 -10.70 13.69 -19.71
C GLY A 8 -10.04 12.31 -19.86
N GLY A 9 -9.35 12.07 -20.98
CA GLY A 9 -8.61 10.83 -21.23
C GLY A 9 -7.40 10.63 -20.31
N ARG A 10 -6.64 11.71 -20.05
CA ARG A 10 -5.49 11.67 -19.11
C ARG A 10 -5.95 11.39 -17.68
N ARG A 11 -7.01 12.08 -17.23
CA ARG A 11 -7.58 11.88 -15.88
C ARG A 11 -8.13 10.45 -15.68
N LYS A 12 -8.81 9.89 -16.69
CA LYS A 12 -9.32 8.52 -16.66
C LYS A 12 -8.17 7.50 -16.57
N ARG A 13 -7.13 7.65 -17.38
CA ARG A 13 -5.92 6.79 -17.33
C ARG A 13 -5.23 6.85 -15.97
N ARG A 14 -5.07 8.04 -15.39
CA ARG A 14 -4.47 8.21 -14.05
C ARG A 14 -5.29 7.53 -12.95
N LYS A 15 -6.62 7.66 -12.98
CA LYS A 15 -7.51 6.96 -12.04
C LYS A 15 -7.41 5.44 -12.20
N ALA A 16 -7.41 4.94 -13.42
CA ALA A 16 -7.27 3.51 -13.71
C ALA A 16 -5.92 2.97 -13.21
N ARG A 17 -4.82 3.70 -13.46
CA ARG A 17 -3.49 3.34 -12.95
C ARG A 17 -3.46 3.29 -11.42
N ALA A 18 -3.97 4.32 -10.75
CA ALA A 18 -4.01 4.35 -9.29
C ALA A 18 -4.89 3.23 -8.69
N ALA A 19 -6.00 2.87 -9.35
CA ALA A 19 -6.83 1.74 -8.96
C ALA A 19 -6.09 0.40 -9.15
N PHE A 20 -5.39 0.24 -10.28
CA PHE A 20 -4.56 -0.92 -10.57
C PHE A 20 -3.47 -1.13 -9.51
N ILE A 21 -2.67 -0.11 -9.22
CA ILE A 21 -1.55 -0.21 -8.26
C ILE A 21 -2.08 -0.59 -6.87
N ARG A 22 -3.11 0.10 -6.38
CA ARG A 22 -3.75 -0.23 -5.09
C ARG A 22 -4.32 -1.63 -5.05
N GLY A 23 -4.97 -2.07 -6.13
CA GLY A 23 -5.50 -3.42 -6.24
C GLY A 23 -4.41 -4.48 -6.14
N ARG A 24 -3.25 -4.26 -6.76
CA ARG A 24 -2.11 -5.19 -6.70
C ARG A 24 -1.44 -5.21 -5.34
N ILE A 25 -1.28 -4.05 -4.69
CA ILE A 25 -0.81 -3.98 -3.30
C ILE A 25 -1.72 -4.79 -2.38
N LEU A 26 -3.03 -4.59 -2.46
CA LEU A 26 -4.01 -5.32 -1.66
C LEU A 26 -3.97 -6.82 -1.94
N ALA A 27 -3.92 -7.23 -3.22
CA ALA A 27 -3.84 -8.63 -3.60
C ALA A 27 -2.57 -9.31 -3.04
N TYR A 28 -1.42 -8.63 -3.13
CA TYR A 28 -0.16 -9.11 -2.57
C TYR A 28 -0.25 -9.28 -1.05
N LEU A 29 -0.63 -8.22 -0.33
CA LEU A 29 -0.70 -8.24 1.15
C LEU A 29 -1.78 -9.20 1.67
N ALA A 30 -2.86 -9.38 0.92
CA ALA A 30 -3.82 -10.41 1.21
C ALA A 30 -3.11 -11.76 1.15
N ARG A 31 -2.57 -12.17 0.00
CA ARG A 31 -1.97 -13.50 -0.20
C ARG A 31 -0.81 -13.81 0.74
N ASN A 32 -0.03 -12.81 1.13
CA ASN A 32 1.18 -12.99 1.93
C ASN A 32 0.94 -12.54 3.38
N PRO A 33 0.79 -13.47 4.35
CA PRO A 33 0.68 -13.10 5.75
C PRO A 33 1.96 -12.39 6.26
N GLY A 34 1.84 -11.63 7.34
CA GLY A 34 2.97 -10.93 7.97
C GLY A 34 3.13 -9.46 7.60
N HIS A 35 4.30 -8.91 7.96
CA HIS A 35 4.67 -7.51 7.78
C HIS A 35 5.61 -7.34 6.60
N HIS A 36 5.23 -6.50 5.64
CA HIS A 36 5.97 -6.34 4.38
C HIS A 36 6.36 -4.89 4.15
N GLY A 37 7.64 -4.61 3.93
CA GLY A 37 8.09 -3.28 3.50
C GLY A 37 7.67 -2.97 2.06
N ALA A 38 7.63 -1.69 1.68
CA ALA A 38 7.27 -1.27 0.33
C ALA A 38 8.10 -1.95 -0.77
N GLY A 39 9.40 -2.16 -0.53
CA GLY A 39 10.28 -2.88 -1.45
C GLY A 39 9.92 -4.35 -1.63
N ALA A 40 9.53 -5.05 -0.55
CA ALA A 40 9.09 -6.44 -0.63
C ALA A 40 7.79 -6.57 -1.44
N ILE A 41 6.85 -5.64 -1.25
CA ILE A 41 5.59 -5.57 -2.02
C ILE A 41 5.87 -5.32 -3.50
N HIS A 42 6.81 -4.44 -3.82
CA HIS A 42 7.20 -4.11 -5.18
C HIS A 42 7.83 -5.31 -5.91
N VAL A 43 8.82 -5.93 -5.29
CA VAL A 43 9.59 -7.04 -5.89
C VAL A 43 8.76 -8.33 -5.94
N GLY A 44 7.96 -8.58 -4.90
CA GLY A 44 7.15 -9.79 -4.75
C GLY A 44 5.84 -9.80 -5.55
N SER A 45 5.53 -8.71 -6.26
CA SER A 45 4.37 -8.60 -7.14
C SER A 45 4.83 -8.37 -8.57
N ASP A 46 4.76 -9.40 -9.41
CA ASP A 46 5.21 -9.32 -10.81
C ASP A 46 4.55 -8.18 -11.56
N GLU A 47 3.29 -7.89 -11.25
CA GLU A 47 2.52 -6.81 -11.87
C GLU A 47 2.91 -5.41 -11.38
N LEU A 48 3.68 -5.30 -10.30
CA LEU A 48 4.23 -4.03 -9.80
C LEU A 48 5.68 -3.79 -10.24
N ARG A 49 6.38 -4.78 -10.81
CA ARG A 49 7.79 -4.62 -11.23
C ARG A 49 8.01 -3.49 -12.24
N GLY A 50 7.03 -3.21 -13.09
CA GLY A 50 7.06 -2.10 -14.06
C GLY A 50 6.58 -0.75 -13.51
N VAL A 51 6.29 -0.66 -12.21
CA VAL A 51 5.92 0.59 -11.51
C VAL A 51 7.16 1.13 -10.82
N ASP A 52 7.37 2.45 -10.83
CA ASP A 52 8.44 3.06 -10.04
C ASP A 52 8.21 2.77 -8.55
N PRO A 53 9.19 2.22 -7.81
CA PRO A 53 9.09 2.03 -6.36
C PRO A 53 8.62 3.27 -5.60
N ALA A 54 9.00 4.48 -6.04
CA ALA A 54 8.57 5.72 -5.42
C ALA A 54 7.06 5.98 -5.58
N GLU A 55 6.44 5.48 -6.66
CA GLU A 55 5.01 5.62 -6.95
C GLU A 55 4.15 4.80 -5.97
N LEU A 56 4.70 3.80 -5.28
CA LEU A 56 3.95 2.98 -4.34
C LEU A 56 3.56 3.73 -3.06
N TRP A 57 4.40 4.65 -2.57
CA TRP A 57 4.20 5.31 -1.27
C TRP A 57 2.88 6.07 -1.15
N PRO A 58 2.47 6.92 -2.13
CA PRO A 58 1.17 7.57 -2.08
C PRO A 58 -0.01 6.57 -2.06
N HIS A 59 0.15 5.42 -2.72
CA HIS A 59 -0.88 4.38 -2.76
C HIS A 59 -0.96 3.59 -1.46
N LEU A 60 0.18 3.26 -0.85
CA LEU A 60 0.24 2.65 0.48
C LEU A 60 -0.38 3.57 1.53
N ARG A 61 0.01 4.85 1.56
CA ARG A 61 -0.60 5.85 2.45
C ARG A 61 -2.11 5.92 2.26
N ASN A 62 -2.59 6.00 1.02
CA ASN A 62 -4.02 6.05 0.74
C ASN A 62 -4.78 4.79 1.20
N LEU A 63 -4.14 3.61 1.15
CA LEU A 63 -4.75 2.38 1.66
C LEU A 63 -4.78 2.36 3.19
N CYS A 64 -3.74 2.88 3.86
CA CYS A 64 -3.72 3.05 5.31
C CYS A 64 -4.78 4.05 5.79
N ASP A 65 -4.86 5.22 5.16
CA ASP A 65 -5.84 6.26 5.49
C ASP A 65 -7.30 5.76 5.35
N ARG A 66 -7.51 4.75 4.50
CA ARG A 66 -8.83 4.10 4.29
C ARG A 66 -9.07 2.86 5.16
N GLY A 67 -8.14 2.50 6.04
CA GLY A 67 -8.25 1.30 6.86
C GLY A 67 -8.25 0.00 6.05
N LEU A 68 -7.65 -0.04 4.87
CA LEU A 68 -7.56 -1.28 4.08
C LEU A 68 -6.25 -2.04 4.34
N VAL A 69 -5.24 -1.32 4.81
CA VAL A 69 -3.91 -1.83 5.12
C VAL A 69 -3.47 -1.22 6.44
N PHE A 70 -2.85 -2.01 7.29
CA PHE A 70 -2.21 -1.53 8.50
C PHE A 70 -0.76 -1.17 8.24
N VAL A 71 -0.30 -0.11 8.88
CA VAL A 71 1.12 0.21 8.97
C VAL A 71 1.58 -0.02 10.40
N SER A 72 2.63 -0.83 10.54
CA SER A 72 3.43 -0.95 11.75
C SER A 72 4.85 -0.49 11.44
N TYR A 73 5.70 -0.44 12.46
CA TYR A 73 7.11 -0.13 12.28
C TYR A 73 7.96 -1.31 12.74
N VAL A 74 8.87 -1.75 11.88
CA VAL A 74 9.81 -2.83 12.17
C VAL A 74 11.21 -2.28 12.22
N THR A 75 11.99 -2.70 13.21
CA THR A 75 13.40 -2.36 13.31
C THR A 75 14.22 -3.45 12.64
N ILE A 76 14.87 -3.08 11.53
CA ILE A 76 15.83 -3.91 10.85
C ILE A 76 17.19 -3.65 11.47
N VAL A 77 17.79 -4.67 12.07
CA VAL A 77 19.16 -4.62 12.61
C VAL A 77 20.07 -5.37 11.65
N GLN A 78 21.04 -4.68 11.06
CA GLN A 78 22.03 -5.27 10.17
C GLN A 78 23.44 -5.04 10.73
N PRO A 79 24.31 -6.07 10.72
CA PRO A 79 25.72 -5.87 11.01
C PRO A 79 26.35 -5.09 9.86
N CYS A 80 27.00 -3.95 10.15
CA CYS A 80 27.72 -3.16 9.17
C CYS A 80 29.07 -2.73 9.76
N HIS A 81 30.18 -3.17 9.15
CA HIS A 81 31.54 -2.85 9.58
C HIS A 81 31.83 -3.06 11.10
N GLY A 82 31.24 -4.09 11.71
CA GLY A 82 31.42 -4.38 13.15
C GLY A 82 30.54 -3.56 14.10
N PHE A 83 29.72 -2.64 13.58
CA PHE A 83 28.71 -1.90 14.35
C PHE A 83 27.29 -2.44 14.09
N LYS A 84 26.41 -2.33 15.09
CA LYS A 84 24.98 -2.61 14.92
C LYS A 84 24.31 -1.40 14.27
N PHE A 85 23.96 -1.51 13.00
CA PHE A 85 23.11 -0.53 12.35
C PHE A 85 21.64 -0.94 12.53
N SER A 86 20.82 -0.04 13.05
CA SER A 86 19.37 -0.26 13.19
C SER A 86 18.59 0.80 12.44
N GLN A 87 17.68 0.37 11.57
CA GLN A 87 16.76 1.26 10.88
C GLN A 87 15.32 0.85 11.19
N THR A 88 14.51 1.81 11.63
CA THR A 88 13.07 1.60 11.78
C THR A 88 12.39 1.97 10.47
N VAL A 89 11.69 1.01 9.87
CA VAL A 89 10.99 1.19 8.59
C VAL A 89 9.51 0.82 8.73
N PRO A 90 8.61 1.47 7.98
CA PRO A 90 7.21 1.09 7.96
C PRO A 90 7.05 -0.26 7.26
N ALA A 91 6.22 -1.12 7.85
CA ALA A 91 5.83 -2.39 7.29
C ALA A 91 4.30 -2.49 7.23
N PHE A 92 3.81 -3.13 6.17
CA PHE A 92 2.41 -3.13 5.81
C PHE A 92 1.83 -4.54 5.91
N SER A 93 0.59 -4.61 6.38
CA SER A 93 -0.14 -5.87 6.55
C SER A 93 -1.59 -5.72 6.18
N HIS A 94 -2.16 -6.75 5.58
CA HIS A 94 -3.59 -6.77 5.28
C HIS A 94 -4.39 -7.08 6.55
N TRP A 95 -5.53 -6.38 6.73
CA TRP A 95 -6.36 -6.50 7.92
C TRP A 95 -6.85 -7.92 8.21
N ARG A 96 -7.12 -8.69 7.15
CA ARG A 96 -7.59 -10.09 7.23
C ARG A 96 -6.71 -11.02 8.07
N HIS A 97 -5.45 -10.65 8.31
CA HIS A 97 -4.51 -11.44 9.10
C HIS A 97 -4.55 -11.10 10.59
N PHE A 98 -5.30 -10.08 10.99
CA PHE A 98 -5.54 -9.71 12.37
C PHE A 98 -6.94 -10.20 12.78
N ILE A 99 -6.97 -11.30 13.53
CA ILE A 99 -8.20 -11.82 14.12
C ILE A 99 -8.70 -10.79 15.14
N GLY A 100 -9.89 -10.20 14.89
CA GLY A 100 -10.54 -9.27 15.81
C GLY A 100 -10.66 -7.82 15.31
N TRP A 101 -10.13 -7.49 14.13
CA TRP A 101 -10.30 -6.17 13.54
C TRP A 101 -11.12 -6.20 12.25
N ALA A 102 -12.22 -5.45 12.23
CA ALA A 102 -12.98 -5.13 11.02
C ALA A 102 -12.89 -3.63 10.77
N PRO A 103 -12.63 -3.17 9.54
CA PRO A 103 -12.65 -1.75 9.24
C PRO A 103 -14.06 -1.22 9.50
N THR A 104 -14.20 -0.22 10.38
CA THR A 104 -15.47 0.48 10.57
C THR A 104 -15.83 1.13 9.23
N PRO A 105 -16.99 0.81 8.63
CA PRO A 105 -17.36 1.41 7.36
C PRO A 105 -17.49 2.93 7.54
N PRO A 106 -17.01 3.74 6.57
CA PRO A 106 -17.18 5.19 6.62
C PRO A 106 -18.68 5.49 6.48
N GLY A 107 -19.36 5.72 7.60
CA GLY A 107 -20.80 5.96 7.67
C GLY A 107 -21.56 5.16 8.73
N GLY A 108 -20.90 4.26 9.49
CA GLY A 108 -21.54 3.51 10.58
C GLY A 108 -21.71 4.35 11.85
N GLY A 109 -22.47 5.44 11.78
CA GLY A 109 -23.07 6.05 12.96
C GLY A 109 -24.51 5.54 13.10
N GLY A 110 -24.90 5.15 14.32
CA GLY A 110 -26.29 5.03 14.72
C GLY A 110 -26.82 3.61 14.92
N ASP A 111 -27.01 3.30 16.20
CA ASP A 111 -28.14 2.57 16.79
C ASP A 111 -28.20 1.04 16.70
N GLY A 112 -28.10 0.44 17.88
CA GLY A 112 -28.29 -0.98 18.20
C GLY A 112 -27.84 -1.28 19.61
#